data_AF-A0A3D5RUF8-F1
#
_entry.id   AF-A0A3D5RUF8-F1
#
_cell.length_a   1.000
_cell.length_b   1.000
_cell.length_c   1.000
_cell.angle_alpha   90.00
_cell.angle_beta   90.00
_cell.angle_gamma   90.00
#
_symmetry.space_group_name_H-M   'P 1'
#
loop_
_entity.id
_entity.type
_entity.pdbx_description
1 polymer ?
#
loop_
_entity_poly.entity_id
_entity_poly.type
_entity_poly.pdbx_seq_one_letter_code
_entity_poly.pdbx_strand_id
1 'polypeptide(L)'
;MKVKFVVGYRTHWGQHVYVLGKDKELGSWDADQAMKMHPGSGELWELDVDLNVNSDIEYTYIIKSENSSEIIGEFGEPRVISANKQFNTIYLRDYWRSVQASENNLLTAPFMKAFFTRDKPEPQTINYQKKERYIRLQPRAERLR
;
A
#
# COMPACT_ATOMS: atom_id res chain seq x y z
N MET A 1 6.47 15.61 12.66
CA MET A 1 7.04 15.50 11.31
C MET A 1 5.95 15.90 10.33
N LYS A 2 6.25 16.73 9.34
CA LYS A 2 5.25 17.16 8.36
C LYS A 2 5.09 16.11 7.27
N VAL A 3 3.87 15.67 6.98
CA VAL A 3 3.60 14.70 5.93
C VAL A 3 2.60 15.30 4.96
N LYS A 4 2.99 15.37 3.70
CA LYS A 4 2.14 15.84 2.60
C LYS A 4 1.68 14.65 1.79
N PHE A 5 0.38 14.37 1.84
CA PHE A 5 -0.28 13.36 1.03
C PHE A 5 -0.79 13.97 -0.26
N VAL A 6 -0.51 13.33 -1.39
CA VAL A 6 -0.98 13.72 -2.71
C VAL A 6 -1.44 12.47 -3.43
N VAL A 7 -2.70 12.40 -3.83
CA VAL A 7 -3.24 11.26 -4.60
C VAL A 7 -4.04 11.73 -5.81
N GLY A 8 -3.82 11.10 -6.96
CA GLY A 8 -4.63 11.33 -8.15
C GLY A 8 -5.92 10.50 -8.11
N TYR A 9 -7.07 11.16 -8.09
CA TYR A 9 -8.38 10.51 -8.18
C TYR A 9 -9.45 11.47 -8.70
N ARG A 10 -10.20 11.01 -9.73
CA ARG A 10 -11.33 11.74 -10.28
C ARG A 10 -12.61 11.43 -9.50
N THR A 11 -13.11 12.41 -8.75
CA THR A 11 -14.37 12.28 -8.00
C THR A 11 -15.58 12.70 -8.83
N HIS A 12 -16.75 12.20 -8.44
CA HIS A 12 -18.03 12.75 -8.87
C HIS A 12 -18.51 13.87 -7.94
N TRP A 13 -19.56 14.58 -8.36
CA TRP A 13 -20.14 15.65 -7.54
C TRP A 13 -20.63 15.11 -6.19
N GLY A 14 -20.25 15.79 -5.11
CA GLY A 14 -20.54 15.35 -3.73
C GLY A 14 -19.60 14.27 -3.19
N GLN A 15 -18.63 13.78 -3.96
CA GLN A 15 -17.60 12.87 -3.47
C GLN A 15 -16.32 13.62 -3.09
N HIS A 16 -15.68 13.18 -2.00
CA HIS A 16 -14.41 13.72 -1.54
C HIS A 16 -13.45 12.60 -1.14
N VAL A 17 -12.16 12.86 -1.32
CA VAL A 17 -11.09 11.95 -0.89
C VAL A 17 -10.73 12.25 0.56
N TYR A 18 -10.50 11.20 1.34
CA TYR A 18 -10.04 11.25 2.71
C TYR A 18 -8.82 10.33 2.90
N VAL A 19 -8.00 10.65 3.89
CA VAL A 19 -6.93 9.79 4.40
C VAL A 19 -7.35 9.23 5.74
N LEU A 20 -7.24 7.92 5.89
CA LEU A 20 -7.48 7.19 7.13
C LEU A 20 -6.22 6.42 7.50
N GLY A 21 -5.82 6.41 8.76
CA GLY A 21 -4.60 5.72 9.17
C GLY A 21 -4.58 5.36 10.64
N LYS A 22 -3.49 4.71 11.04
CA LYS A 22 -3.27 4.23 12.41
C LYS A 22 -3.04 5.38 13.39
N ASP A 23 -2.32 6.41 12.97
CA ASP A 23 -2.02 7.57 13.80
C ASP A 23 -3.32 8.30 14.19
N LYS A 24 -3.33 8.89 15.38
CA LYS A 24 -4.51 9.58 15.92
C LYS A 24 -4.90 10.76 15.03
N GLU A 25 -3.90 11.44 14.50
CA GLU A 25 -4.04 12.55 13.55
C GLU A 25 -4.64 12.11 12.21
N LEU A 26 -4.64 10.81 11.91
CA LEU A 26 -5.29 10.22 10.72
C LEU A 26 -6.57 9.43 11.08
N GLY A 27 -7.09 9.59 12.30
CA GLY A 27 -8.36 9.00 12.73
C GLY A 27 -8.29 7.61 13.35
N SER A 28 -7.10 7.04 13.57
CA SER A 28 -6.93 5.72 14.24
C SER A 28 -7.83 4.60 13.68
N TRP A 29 -7.89 4.49 12.34
CA TRP A 29 -8.75 3.56 11.61
C TRP A 29 -10.26 3.74 11.79
N ASP A 30 -10.71 4.81 12.45
CA ASP A 30 -12.10 5.24 12.45
C ASP A 30 -12.40 6.10 11.22
N ALA A 31 -13.22 5.56 10.32
CA ALA A 31 -13.59 6.24 9.09
C ALA A 31 -14.24 7.60 9.38
N ASP A 32 -15.03 7.76 10.45
CA ASP A 32 -15.68 9.04 10.78
C ASP A 32 -14.70 10.13 11.20
N GLN A 33 -13.52 9.73 11.69
CA GLN A 33 -12.40 10.61 12.03
C GLN A 33 -11.38 10.74 10.90
N ALA A 34 -11.64 10.16 9.72
CA ALA A 34 -10.75 10.29 8.57
C ALA A 34 -10.58 11.76 8.14
N MET A 35 -9.38 12.09 7.70
CA MET A 35 -9.01 13.45 7.36
C MET A 35 -9.40 13.79 5.91
N LYS A 36 -10.25 14.80 5.73
CA LYS A 36 -10.69 15.26 4.41
C LYS A 36 -9.52 15.89 3.67
N MET A 37 -9.24 15.42 2.45
CA MET A 37 -8.26 16.05 1.56
C MET A 37 -8.89 17.24 0.82
N HIS A 38 -8.04 18.15 0.35
CA HIS A 38 -8.46 19.29 -0.44
C HIS A 38 -8.18 19.06 -1.93
N PRO A 39 -9.03 19.58 -2.85
CA PRO A 39 -8.75 19.52 -4.27
C PRO A 39 -7.51 20.37 -4.59
N GLY A 40 -6.52 19.75 -5.23
CA GLY A 40 -5.31 20.37 -5.75
C GLY A 40 -5.42 20.72 -7.23
N SER A 41 -4.28 20.76 -7.93
CA SER A 41 -4.27 21.00 -9.38
C SER A 41 -4.75 19.77 -10.16
N GLY A 42 -5.72 19.96 -11.06
CA GLY A 42 -6.24 18.89 -11.91
C GLY A 42 -7.07 17.87 -11.12
N GLU A 43 -6.73 16.59 -11.24
CA GLU A 43 -7.41 15.48 -10.52
C GLU A 43 -6.64 15.06 -9.25
N LEU A 44 -5.79 15.95 -8.72
CA LEU A 44 -5.02 15.69 -7.51
C LEU A 44 -5.79 16.12 -6.28
N TRP A 45 -5.65 15.34 -5.21
CA TRP A 45 -6.11 15.65 -3.86
C TRP A 45 -4.90 15.77 -2.95
N GLU A 46 -4.87 16.79 -2.11
CA GLU A 46 -3.75 17.13 -1.26
C GLU A 46 -4.16 17.28 0.21
N LEU A 47 -3.28 16.85 1.11
CA LEU A 47 -3.46 17.03 2.54
C LEU A 47 -2.10 17.16 3.22
N ASP A 48 -1.91 18.22 3.99
CA ASP A 48 -0.75 18.42 4.86
C ASP A 48 -1.13 18.10 6.30
N VAL A 49 -0.41 17.19 6.94
CA VAL A 49 -0.63 16.82 8.35
C VAL A 49 0.70 16.83 9.11
N ASP A 50 0.70 17.39 10.31
CA ASP A 50 1.80 17.20 11.25
C ASP A 50 1.54 15.95 12.09
N LEU A 51 2.32 14.90 11.84
CA LEU A 51 2.22 13.62 12.55
C LEU A 51 3.27 13.54 13.66
N ASN A 52 2.88 13.06 14.84
CA ASN A 52 3.81 12.70 15.90
C ASN A 52 4.37 11.28 15.69
N VAL A 53 5.37 11.17 14.82
CA VAL A 53 5.78 9.87 14.32
C VAL A 53 6.76 9.17 15.26
N ASN A 54 6.23 8.16 15.95
CA ASN A 54 6.97 7.28 16.86
C ASN A 54 7.24 5.89 16.24
N SER A 55 6.56 5.54 15.14
CA SER A 55 6.66 4.27 14.42
C SER A 55 6.51 4.48 12.92
N ASP A 56 6.42 3.40 12.14
CA ASP A 56 5.99 3.48 10.75
C ASP A 56 4.59 4.12 10.65
N ILE A 57 4.37 4.87 9.56
CA ILE A 57 3.11 5.50 9.22
C ILE A 57 2.30 4.49 8.39
N GLU A 58 1.10 4.18 8.86
CA GLU A 58 0.18 3.27 8.18
C GLU A 58 -1.08 4.03 7.78
N TYR A 59 -1.44 4.02 6.50
CA TYR A 59 -2.57 4.78 5.98
C TYR A 59 -3.22 4.13 4.75
N THR A 60 -4.44 4.53 4.47
CA THR A 60 -5.22 4.15 3.29
C THR A 60 -6.04 5.35 2.83
N TYR A 61 -6.38 5.40 1.55
CA TYR A 61 -7.29 6.42 1.02
C TYR A 61 -8.72 5.88 0.95
N ILE A 62 -9.68 6.73 1.27
CA ILE A 62 -11.11 6.42 1.16
C ILE A 62 -11.86 7.54 0.45
N ILE A 63 -12.95 7.20 -0.25
CA ILE A 63 -13.90 8.14 -0.82
C ILE A 63 -15.14 8.13 0.04
N LYS A 64 -15.63 9.32 0.39
CA LYS A 64 -16.95 9.49 1.01
C LYS A 64 -17.82 10.37 0.15
N SER A 65 -19.09 10.01 0.09
CA SER A 65 -20.14 10.80 -0.56
C SER A 65 -20.89 11.64 0.47
N GLU A 66 -21.18 12.91 0.18
CA GLU A 66 -21.95 13.79 1.08
C GLU A 66 -23.41 13.34 1.23
N ASN A 67 -23.98 12.72 0.20
CA ASN A 67 -25.39 12.36 0.13
C ASN A 67 -25.69 10.91 0.56
N SER A 68 -24.67 10.13 0.94
CA SER A 68 -24.84 8.72 1.32
C SER A 68 -23.78 8.31 2.32
N SER A 69 -24.10 7.38 3.23
CA SER A 69 -23.13 6.76 4.15
C SER A 69 -22.18 5.76 3.46
N GLU A 70 -22.12 5.74 2.13
CA GLU A 70 -21.22 4.87 1.37
C GLU A 70 -19.78 5.36 1.51
N ILE A 71 -18.89 4.41 1.84
CA ILE A 71 -17.45 4.62 1.93
C ILE A 71 -16.77 3.61 1.01
N ILE A 72 -15.96 4.11 0.09
CA ILE A 72 -15.19 3.28 -0.85
C ILE A 72 -13.73 3.39 -0.47
N GLY A 73 -13.13 2.29 -0.01
CA GLY A 73 -11.69 2.22 0.25
C GLY A 73 -10.87 1.93 -0.99
N GLU A 74 -9.60 2.32 -0.99
CA GLU A 74 -8.65 1.83 -1.99
C GLU A 74 -8.39 0.32 -1.83
N PHE A 75 -7.96 -0.33 -2.91
CA PHE A 75 -7.74 -1.76 -2.94
C PHE A 75 -6.43 -2.17 -2.24
N GLY A 76 -6.48 -3.31 -1.54
CA GLY A 76 -5.34 -3.95 -0.90
C GLY A 76 -5.15 -3.56 0.56
N GLU A 77 -4.05 -4.05 1.13
CA GLU A 77 -3.65 -3.70 2.50
C GLU A 77 -3.25 -2.22 2.62
N PRO A 78 -3.34 -1.65 3.83
CA PRO A 78 -2.83 -0.32 4.11
C PRO A 78 -1.40 -0.10 3.62
N ARG A 79 -1.13 1.12 3.18
CA ARG A 79 0.22 1.57 2.83
C ARG A 79 1.01 1.75 4.11
N VAL A 80 2.27 1.30 4.09
CA VAL A 80 3.20 1.43 5.21
C VAL A 80 4.43 2.19 4.75
N ILE A 81 4.78 3.26 5.46
CA ILE A 81 5.97 4.08 5.19
C ILE A 81 6.81 4.16 6.45
N SER A 82 8.07 3.75 6.34
CA SER A 82 9.02 3.90 7.45
C SER A 82 9.42 5.36 7.62
N ALA A 83 9.04 5.90 8.77
CA ALA A 83 9.38 7.25 9.13
C ALA A 83 10.77 7.32 9.72
N ASN A 84 11.69 7.97 8.98
CA ASN A 84 13.02 8.25 9.47
C ASN A 84 13.06 9.66 10.07
N LYS A 85 13.35 9.74 11.38
CA LYS A 85 13.45 11.00 12.15
C LYS A 85 14.58 11.94 11.67
N GLN A 86 15.44 11.51 10.75
CA GLN A 86 16.41 12.38 10.08
C GLN A 86 15.75 13.40 9.16
N PHE A 87 14.52 13.15 8.71
CA PHE A 87 13.77 14.06 7.85
C PHE A 87 12.66 14.77 8.61
N ASN A 88 12.49 16.06 8.34
CA ASN A 88 11.43 16.86 8.94
C ASN A 88 10.13 16.83 8.13
N THR A 89 10.21 16.42 6.86
CA THR A 89 9.08 16.41 5.93
C THR A 89 9.11 15.18 5.03
N ILE A 90 7.96 14.54 4.86
CA ILE A 90 7.73 13.45 3.90
C ILE A 90 6.70 13.92 2.88
N TYR A 91 6.98 13.69 1.59
CA TYR A 91 6.07 13.96 0.49
C TYR A 91 5.65 12.64 -0.16
N LEU A 92 4.37 12.28 -0.01
CA LEU A 92 3.78 11.03 -0.49
C LEU A 92 2.93 11.34 -1.72
N ARG A 93 3.43 10.98 -2.90
CA ARG A 93 2.71 11.14 -4.17
C ARG A 93 2.27 9.77 -4.68
N ASP A 94 1.01 9.46 -4.43
CA ASP A 94 0.39 8.17 -4.65
C ASP A 94 -0.55 8.15 -5.86
N TYR A 95 -0.81 6.94 -6.35
CA TYR A 95 -1.90 6.65 -7.28
C TYR A 95 -2.98 5.85 -6.55
N TRP A 96 -4.24 6.14 -6.84
CA TRP A 96 -5.38 5.41 -6.29
C TRP A 96 -5.37 3.93 -6.75
N ARG A 97 -5.49 3.00 -5.79
CA ARG A 97 -5.65 1.57 -6.09
C ARG A 97 -7.12 1.25 -6.29
N SER A 98 -7.57 1.16 -7.54
CA SER A 98 -8.96 0.83 -7.85
C SER A 98 -9.29 -0.61 -7.48
N VAL A 99 -10.42 -0.85 -6.82
CA VAL A 99 -10.96 -2.20 -6.53
C VAL A 99 -11.34 -2.95 -7.80
N GLN A 100 -11.73 -2.23 -8.84
CA GLN A 100 -12.23 -2.79 -10.11
C GLN A 100 -11.14 -2.98 -11.17
N ALA A 101 -9.87 -2.73 -10.82
CA ALA A 101 -8.77 -2.96 -11.76
C ALA A 101 -8.71 -4.44 -12.13
N SER A 102 -8.70 -4.75 -13.44
CA SER A 102 -8.67 -6.14 -13.94
C SER A 102 -7.45 -6.92 -13.43
N GLU A 103 -6.36 -6.23 -13.11
CA GLU A 103 -5.15 -6.80 -12.52
C GLU A 103 -5.38 -7.36 -11.10
N ASN A 104 -6.37 -6.87 -10.36
CA ASN A 104 -6.73 -7.40 -9.04
C ASN A 104 -7.23 -8.85 -9.11
N ASN A 105 -7.79 -9.26 -10.25
CA ASN A 105 -8.20 -10.65 -10.46
C ASN A 105 -7.03 -11.63 -10.41
N LEU A 106 -5.82 -11.17 -10.75
CA LEU A 106 -4.58 -11.95 -10.67
C LEU A 106 -4.17 -12.21 -9.20
N LEU A 107 -4.73 -11.47 -8.25
CA LEU A 107 -4.45 -11.60 -6.82
C LEU A 107 -5.52 -12.44 -6.08
N THR A 108 -6.52 -12.98 -6.80
CA THR A 108 -7.52 -13.87 -6.21
C THR A 108 -6.92 -15.24 -5.87
N ALA A 109 -7.35 -15.84 -4.75
CA ALA A 109 -6.81 -17.13 -4.28
C ALA A 109 -6.81 -18.26 -5.32
N PRO A 110 -7.82 -18.42 -6.21
CA PRO A 110 -7.76 -19.44 -7.26
C PRO A 110 -6.62 -19.21 -8.26
N PHE A 111 -6.38 -17.94 -8.66
CA PHE A 111 -5.31 -17.58 -9.59
C PHE A 111 -3.94 -17.69 -8.90
N MET A 112 -3.80 -17.15 -7.69
CA MET A 112 -2.56 -17.23 -6.92
C MET A 112 -2.15 -18.69 -6.66
N LYS A 113 -3.11 -19.57 -6.35
CA LYS A 113 -2.84 -21.00 -6.17
C LYS A 113 -2.49 -21.68 -7.49
N ALA A 114 -3.12 -21.33 -8.62
CA ALA A 114 -2.77 -21.91 -9.90
C ALA A 114 -1.34 -21.55 -10.37
N PHE A 115 -0.90 -20.32 -10.16
CA PHE A 115 0.41 -19.84 -10.64
C PHE A 115 1.55 -19.92 -9.61
N PHE A 116 1.26 -19.76 -8.32
CA PHE A 116 2.27 -19.69 -7.25
C PHE A 116 2.27 -20.89 -6.30
N THR A 117 1.47 -21.94 -6.55
CA THR A 117 1.75 -23.25 -5.95
C THR A 117 3.00 -23.82 -6.61
N ARG A 118 4.16 -23.33 -6.20
CA ARG A 118 5.33 -24.21 -6.22
C ARG A 118 5.04 -25.25 -5.15
N ASP A 119 4.93 -26.51 -5.55
CA ASP A 119 5.23 -27.59 -4.63
C ASP A 119 6.54 -27.21 -3.94
N LYS A 120 6.56 -27.21 -2.60
CA LYS A 120 7.85 -27.21 -1.91
C LYS A 120 8.62 -28.36 -2.56
N PRO A 121 9.78 -28.13 -3.19
CA PRO A 121 10.57 -29.26 -3.65
C PRO A 121 10.74 -30.14 -2.42
N GLU A 122 10.27 -31.39 -2.49
CA GLU A 122 10.58 -32.35 -1.45
C GLU A 122 12.10 -32.25 -1.23
N PRO A 123 12.55 -31.99 0.01
CA PRO A 123 13.97 -31.95 0.27
C PRO A 123 14.52 -33.31 -0.14
N GLN A 124 15.18 -33.37 -1.29
CA GLN A 124 15.86 -34.58 -1.70
C GLN A 124 16.90 -34.86 -0.62
N THR A 125 16.73 -35.96 0.11
CA THR A 125 17.71 -36.44 1.07
C THR A 125 18.91 -36.95 0.28
N ILE A 126 19.76 -36.05 -0.17
CA ILE A 126 21.01 -36.42 -0.81
C ILE A 126 21.94 -36.86 0.32
N ASN A 127 22.27 -38.14 0.37
CA ASN A 127 23.31 -38.65 1.25
C ASN A 127 24.66 -38.13 0.75
N TYR A 128 25.06 -36.95 1.23
CA TYR A 128 26.34 -36.34 0.89
C TYR A 128 27.49 -37.14 1.53
N GLN A 129 28.13 -37.99 0.74
CA GLN A 129 29.45 -38.53 1.08
C GLN A 129 30.45 -37.38 1.00
N LYS A 130 30.81 -36.82 2.15
CA LYS A 130 31.68 -35.64 2.28
C LYS A 130 33.12 -35.98 1.88
N LYS A 131 33.41 -35.93 0.57
CA LYS A 131 34.76 -35.67 0.06
C LYS A 131 34.65 -34.62 -1.03
N GLU A 132 35.38 -33.53 -0.80
CA GLU A 132 35.54 -32.32 -1.63
C GLU A 132 34.65 -31.12 -1.25
N ARG A 133 35.33 -30.01 -0.91
CA ARG A 133 34.73 -28.73 -0.54
C ARG A 133 34.49 -27.93 -1.83
N TYR A 134 33.23 -27.69 -2.18
CA TYR A 134 32.90 -26.68 -3.19
C TYR A 134 31.85 -25.71 -2.67
N ILE A 135 31.99 -24.45 -3.10
CA ILE A 135 31.02 -23.38 -2.86
C ILE A 135 30.22 -23.22 -4.15
N ARG A 136 28.92 -23.44 -4.09
CA ARG A 136 28.01 -23.18 -5.21
C ARG A 136 27.35 -21.82 -4.98
N LEU A 137 27.69 -20.86 -5.83
CA LEU A 137 27.00 -19.59 -5.92
C LEU A 137 26.03 -19.63 -7.09
N GLN A 138 24.76 -19.34 -6.84
CA GLN A 138 23.73 -19.21 -7.87
C GLN A 138 23.15 -17.79 -7.82
N PRO A 139 23.69 -16.85 -8.61
CA PRO A 139 23.08 -15.55 -8.76
C PRO A 139 21.82 -15.69 -9.63
N ARG A 140 20.68 -15.21 -9.12
CA ARG A 140 19.44 -15.07 -9.90
C ARG A 140 19.32 -13.62 -10.35
N ALA A 141 19.30 -13.40 -11.65
CA ALA A 141 18.87 -12.14 -12.22
C ALA A 141 17.36 -12.19 -12.50
N GLU A 142 16.65 -11.09 -12.24
CA GLU A 142 15.24 -10.93 -12.60
C GLU A 142 15.08 -10.85 -14.13
N ARG A 143 14.10 -11.57 -14.69
CA ARG A 143 13.67 -11.35 -16.08
C ARG A 143 12.65 -10.22 -16.07
N LEU A 144 13.04 -9.04 -16.54
CA LEU A 144 12.11 -8.04 -17.03
C LEU A 144 11.68 -8.45 -18.44
N ARG A 145 10.38 -8.63 -18.67
CA ARG A 145 9.76 -8.64 -19.99
C ARG A 145 8.57 -7.70 -19.96
#